data_AF-A0A3D1LQ37-F1
#
_entry.id   AF-A0A3D1LQ37-F1
#
_cell.length_a   1.000
_cell.length_b   1.000
_cell.length_c   1.000
_cell.angle_alpha   90.00
_cell.angle_beta   90.00
_cell.angle_gamma   90.00
#
_symmetry.space_group_name_H-M   'P 1'
#
loop_
_entity.id
_entity.type
_entity.pdbx_description
1 polymer ?
#
loop_
_entity_poly.entity_id
_entity_poly.type
_entity_poly.pdbx_seq_one_letter_code
_entity_poly.pdbx_strand_id
1 'polypeptide(L)' 'MEKINVGGQAVIEGVMMRAPRSMAIAVRRPNGEIVVRKEMVVPLSERYPVVKL' A
#
# COMPACT_ATOMS: atom_id res chain seq x y z
N MET A 1 13.60 7.49 -16.84
CA MET A 1 13.11 6.87 -15.59
C MET A 1 11.60 6.87 -15.65
N GLU A 2 10.97 5.69 -15.69
CA GLU A 2 9.50 5.60 -15.75
C GLU A 2 8.90 6.14 -14.44
N LYS A 3 7.87 6.99 -14.52
CA LYS A 3 7.21 7.50 -13.32
C LYS A 3 6.35 6.38 -12.73
N ILE A 4 6.74 5.89 -11.56
CA ILE A 4 5.92 4.94 -10.81
C ILE A 4 4.86 5.74 -10.05
N ASN A 5 3.58 5.44 -10.31
CA ASN A 5 2.48 6.05 -9.57
C ASN A 5 2.45 5.50 -8.15
N VAL A 6 2.86 6.32 -7.19
CA VAL A 6 2.83 5.99 -5.77
C VAL A 6 1.93 6.98 -5.06
N GLY A 7 0.98 6.45 -4.29
CA GLY A 7 0.09 7.23 -3.43
C GLY A 7 0.21 6.79 -1.98
N GLY A 8 -0.32 7.60 -1.07
CA GLY A 8 -0.35 7.26 0.35
C GLY A 8 -1.63 7.71 1.03
N GLN A 9 -1.87 7.16 2.21
CA GLN A 9 -2.99 7.49 3.08
C GLN A 9 -2.53 7.52 4.54
N ALA A 10 -3.08 8.46 5.32
CA ALA A 10 -2.92 8.44 6.77
C ALA A 10 -3.73 7.28 7.38
N VAL A 11 -3.10 6.57 8.31
CA VAL A 11 -3.75 5.57 9.17
C VAL A 11 -3.53 5.97 10.63
N ILE A 12 -4.26 5.36 11.56
CA ILE A 12 -4.38 5.83 12.96
C ILE A 12 -3.05 6.29 13.58
N GLU A 13 -2.07 5.38 13.68
CA GLU A 13 -0.74 5.68 14.25
C GLU A 13 0.37 5.51 13.19
N GLY A 14 0.10 5.91 11.95
CA GLY A 14 1.06 5.69 10.88
C GLY A 14 0.64 6.09 9.47
N VAL A 15 1.29 5.48 8.49
CA VAL A 15 1.07 5.77 7.07
C VAL A 15 0.96 4.48 6.26
N MET A 16 0.12 4.51 5.24
CA MET A 16 0.06 3.51 4.18
C MET A 16 0.62 4.13 2.90
N MET A 17 1.49 3.40 2.20
CA MET A 17 1.98 3.72 0.86
C MET A 17 1.54 2.61 -0.10
N ARG A 18 1.13 2.98 -1.31
CA ARG A 18 0.66 2.04 -2.34
C ARG A 18 1.28 2.38 -3.69
N ALA A 19 1.81 1.35 -4.34
CA ALA A 19 2.22 1.36 -5.74
C ALA A 19 1.27 0.44 -6.54
N PRO A 20 1.41 0.32 -7.87
CA PRO A 20 0.46 -0.44 -8.69
C PRO A 20 0.29 -1.90 -8.26
N ARG A 21 1.37 -2.54 -7.78
CA ARG A 21 1.38 -3.96 -7.39
C ARG A 21 1.86 -4.25 -5.97
N SER A 22 2.01 -3.22 -5.15
CA SER A 22 2.50 -3.39 -3.79
C SER A 22 1.92 -2.36 -2.84
N MET A 23 1.90 -2.71 -1.56
CA MET A 23 1.45 -1.84 -0.50
C MET A 23 2.34 -2.05 0.73
N ALA A 24 2.60 -0.97 1.45
CA ALA A 24 3.29 -1.00 2.73
C ALA A 24 2.54 -0.15 3.74
N ILE A 25 2.43 -0.65 4.97
CA ILE A 25 1.83 0.06 6.10
C ILE A 25 2.89 0.12 7.19
N ALA A 26 3.19 1.31 7.67
CA ALA A 26 4.07 1.53 8.81
C ALA A 26 3.25 2.12 9.95
N VAL A 27 3.32 1.50 11.14
CA VAL A 27 2.64 1.99 12.36
C VAL A 27 3.61 2.04 13.53
N ARG A 28 3.42 3.02 14.40
CA ARG A 28 4.15 3.13 15.67
C ARG A 28 3.40 2.35 16.76
N ARG A 29 4.09 1.45 17.43
CA ARG A 29 3.60 0.72 18.61
C ARG A 29 3.72 1.58 19.88
N PRO A 30 2.99 1.24 20.97
CA PRO A 30 3.09 1.97 22.24
C PRO A 30 4.51 2.00 22.85
N ASN A 31 5.33 0.98 22.56
CA ASN A 31 6.73 0.93 22.99
C ASN A 31 7.68 1.80 22.14
N GLY A 32 7.16 2.57 21.19
CA GLY A 32 7.93 3.43 20.29
C GLY A 32 8.49 2.74 19.04
N GLU A 33 8.34 1.42 18.91
CA GLU A 33 8.79 0.66 17.74
C GLU A 33 7.94 0.98 16.51
N ILE A 34 8.57 1.13 15.34
CA ILE A 34 7.86 1.21 14.06
C ILE A 34 7.82 -0.19 13.45
N VAL A 35 6.62 -0.71 13.24
CA VAL A 35 6.42 -1.98 12.55
C VAL A 35 5.89 -1.72 11.15
N VAL A 36 6.50 -2.40 10.17
CA VAL A 36 6.15 -2.28 8.77
C VAL A 36 5.61 -3.60 8.25
N ARG A 37 4.41 -3.59 7.69
CA ARG A 37 3.83 -4.70 6.94
C ARG A 37 3.89 -4.39 5.45
N LYS A 38 4.46 -5.29 4.65
CA LYS A 38 4.57 -5.15 3.19
C LYS A 38 3.85 -6.30 2.51
N GLU A 39 3.08 -5.99 1.48
CA GLU A 39 2.29 -6.98 0.75
C GLU A 39 2.30 -6.72 -0.75
N MET A 40 2.25 -7.80 -1.51
CA MET A 40 1.96 -7.75 -2.95
C MET A 40 0.46 -7.60 -3.13
N VAL A 41 0.07 -6.64 -3.96
CA VAL A 41 -1.34 -6.37 -4.26
C VAL A 41 -1.56 -6.64 -5.73
N VAL A 42 -2.44 -7.58 -6.06
CA VAL A 42 -2.89 -7.78 -7.44
C VAL A 42 -4.08 -6.84 -7.68
N PRO A 43 -4.00 -5.92 -8.66
CA PRO A 43 -5.12 -5.05 -9.00
C PRO A 43 -6.39 -5.87 -9.29
N LEU A 44 -7.54 -5.36 -8.84
CA LEU A 44 -8.80 -6.08 -9.02
C LEU A 44 -9.15 -6.23 -10.51
N SER A 45 -8.77 -5.26 -11.34
CA SER A 45 -8.91 -5.31 -12.80
C SER A 45 -8.05 -6.37 -13.47
N GLU A 46 -6.93 -6.79 -12.86
CA GLU A 46 -6.13 -7.93 -13.32
C GLU A 46 -6.76 -9.27 -12.88
N ARG A 47 -7.43 -9.30 -11.73
CA ARG A 47 -8.07 -10.51 -11.20
C ARG A 47 -9.44 -10.79 -11.83
N TYR A 48 -10.22 -9.75 -12.10
CA TYR A 48 -11.57 -9.84 -12.65
C TYR A 48 -11.69 -8.91 -13.86
N PRO A 49 -11.66 -9.45 -15.11
CA PRO A 49 -11.73 -8.63 -16.31
C PRO A 49 -12.99 -7.74 -16.40
N VAL A 50 -14.08 -8.15 -15.76
CA VAL A 50 -15.35 -7.40 -15.75
C VAL A 50 -15.27 -6.05 -15.03
N VAL A 51 -14.31 -5.85 -14.12
CA VAL A 51 -14.10 -4.55 -13.44
C VAL A 51 -12.96 -3.73 -14.05
N LYS A 52 -12.45 -4.16 -15.21
CA LYS A 52 -11.43 -3.41 -15.96
C LYS A 52 -12.13 -2.27 -16.70
N LEU A 53 -12.18 -1.11 -16.03
CA LEU A 53 -12.60 0.17 -16.60
C LEU A 53 -11.52 0.73 -17.53
#